data_AF-A0A4S3JP95-F1
#
_entry.id   AF-A0A4S3JP95-F1
#
_cell.length_a   1.000
_cell.length_b   1.000
_cell.length_c   1.000
_cell.angle_alpha   90.00
_cell.angle_beta   90.00
_cell.angle_gamma   90.00
#
_symmetry.space_group_name_H-M   'P 1'
#
loop_
_entity.id
_entity.type
_entity.pdbx_description
1 polymer ?
#
loop_
_entity_poly.entity_id
_entity_poly.type
_entity_poly.pdbx_seq_one_letter_code
_entity_poly.pdbx_strand_id
1 'polypeptide(L)'
;MKQSHRAGQGLRPYASPQTRPVLACFFPNSAAAGGSIKGAIIAQDEIDTWTVHRFVPVGFDDTQITSEEAVYSVLGGMGEPYVIEIDQILVRSTWRPSIAVAKSYGGPKQRVLLAGDACHQTVPTCGHGMNMGIAEAFDLGWKLAATISGWGGSYLLSSYEADRRRIAQMSVQWSQRHMGNLMGLSATLQLDADIINSDTNAGKDMRNRWHDYCQLNDGHNKSIGVEMGYRYQSSICVLSELDRDCSAPEFDARRYIPSTYPGCRAPHVFLKSGTPIFDQYAREFTLVEFQDTATPSAVGLFQLTAHRRRVPLDVVSLRGEDHAHQI
;
A
#
# COMPACT_ATOMS: atom_id res chain seq x y z
N MET A 1 -8.09 35.19 -6.80
CA MET A 1 -9.28 36.08 -6.89
C MET A 1 -10.04 35.99 -5.56
N LYS A 2 -10.19 37.08 -4.78
CA LYS A 2 -10.80 37.07 -3.44
C LYS A 2 -12.32 37.22 -3.51
N GLN A 3 -13.07 36.36 -2.82
CA GLN A 3 -14.50 36.60 -2.51
C GLN A 3 -14.80 36.33 -1.04
N SER A 4 -15.60 37.23 -0.48
CA SER A 4 -15.88 37.50 0.93
C SER A 4 -16.88 36.54 1.59
N HIS A 5 -16.65 36.27 2.88
CA HIS A 5 -17.55 35.54 3.79
C HIS A 5 -18.92 36.22 3.98
N ARG A 6 -19.99 35.41 3.96
CA ARG A 6 -21.21 35.61 4.77
C ARG A 6 -21.54 34.30 5.49
N ALA A 7 -21.77 34.40 6.78
CA ALA A 7 -22.13 33.31 7.68
C ALA A 7 -23.67 33.13 7.74
N GLY A 8 -24.11 31.88 7.85
CA GLY A 8 -25.41 31.53 8.46
C GLY A 8 -26.27 30.50 7.71
N GLN A 9 -26.37 29.31 8.32
CA GLN A 9 -27.47 28.33 8.31
C GLN A 9 -27.31 27.01 7.52
N GLY A 10 -27.38 25.91 8.29
CA GLY A 10 -27.78 24.57 7.83
C GLY A 10 -26.64 23.60 7.57
N LEU A 11 -26.21 22.86 8.60
CA LEU A 11 -25.40 21.65 8.45
C LEU A 11 -26.20 20.61 7.64
N ARG A 12 -25.96 20.56 6.33
CA ARG A 12 -26.24 19.39 5.49
C ARG A 12 -25.00 18.50 5.50
N PRO A 13 -25.13 17.17 5.52
CA PRO A 13 -23.99 16.28 5.38
C PRO A 13 -23.29 16.59 4.06
N TYR A 14 -21.99 16.92 4.15
CA TYR A 14 -21.11 17.12 3.02
C TYR A 14 -20.98 15.76 2.32
N ALA A 15 -21.74 15.54 1.25
CA ALA A 15 -21.46 14.46 0.34
C ALA A 15 -20.11 14.78 -0.31
N SER A 16 -19.05 14.05 0.05
CA SER A 16 -17.77 14.17 -0.63
C SER A 16 -18.04 13.95 -2.12
N PRO A 17 -17.62 14.85 -3.02
CA PRO A 17 -17.47 14.46 -4.41
C PRO A 17 -16.59 13.21 -4.40
N GLN A 18 -16.98 12.17 -5.12
CA GLN A 18 -16.04 11.10 -5.46
C GLN A 18 -14.95 11.73 -6.33
N THR A 19 -13.97 12.40 -5.72
CA THR A 19 -12.70 12.71 -6.35
C THR A 19 -12.03 11.37 -6.56
N ARG A 20 -12.25 10.82 -7.74
CA ARG A 20 -11.42 9.73 -8.25
C ARG A 20 -9.99 10.26 -8.17
N PRO A 21 -9.04 9.56 -7.52
CA PRO A 21 -7.64 9.96 -7.63
C PRO A 21 -7.27 9.86 -9.11
N VAL A 22 -7.19 11.00 -9.79
CA VAL A 22 -6.79 11.07 -11.19
C VAL A 22 -5.27 11.06 -11.19
N LEU A 23 -4.68 9.87 -11.24
CA LEU A 23 -3.32 9.75 -11.74
C LEU A 23 -3.41 9.95 -13.26
N ALA A 24 -3.14 11.18 -13.71
CA ALA A 24 -3.06 11.48 -15.13
C ALA A 24 -1.68 11.06 -15.65
N CYS A 25 -1.67 9.98 -16.43
CA CYS A 25 -0.48 9.49 -17.13
C CYS A 25 -0.53 9.99 -18.58
N PHE A 26 0.55 10.61 -19.02
CA PHE A 26 0.63 11.28 -20.32
C PHE A 26 1.66 10.58 -21.20
N PHE A 27 1.45 10.41 -22.51
CA PHE A 27 2.35 9.66 -23.42
C PHE A 27 3.28 10.56 -24.24
N PRO A 28 4.47 10.12 -24.70
CA PRO A 28 5.49 10.94 -25.34
C PRO A 28 5.19 11.26 -26.78
N ASN A 29 4.65 10.29 -27.50
CA ASN A 29 4.29 10.31 -28.92
C ASN A 29 3.25 9.21 -29.17
N SER A 30 2.70 9.14 -30.39
CA SER A 30 1.99 7.94 -30.86
C SER A 30 2.89 6.70 -30.81
N ALA A 31 2.27 5.53 -30.69
CA ALA A 31 3.00 4.26 -30.70
C ALA A 31 3.80 4.07 -31.99
N ALA A 32 3.30 4.58 -33.12
CA ALA A 32 4.00 4.60 -34.41
C ALA A 32 5.30 5.42 -34.38
N ALA A 33 5.39 6.43 -33.50
CA ALA A 33 6.59 7.22 -33.24
C ALA A 33 7.35 6.74 -31.99
N GLY A 34 7.17 5.48 -31.59
CA GLY A 34 7.88 4.85 -30.48
C GLY A 34 7.44 5.31 -29.09
N GLY A 35 6.22 5.83 -28.94
CA GLY A 35 5.80 6.46 -27.70
C GLY A 35 5.49 5.53 -26.52
N SER A 36 5.88 5.93 -25.30
CA SER A 36 5.58 5.33 -23.99
C SER A 36 5.56 6.38 -22.87
N ILE A 37 4.54 6.45 -22.03
CA ILE A 37 4.29 7.46 -20.96
C ILE A 37 5.44 8.48 -20.66
N LYS A 38 5.22 9.77 -21.02
CA LYS A 38 5.67 11.06 -20.42
C LYS A 38 6.20 10.96 -19.01
N GLY A 39 5.27 10.57 -18.15
CA GLY A 39 5.36 10.96 -16.77
C GLY A 39 4.04 10.83 -16.06
N ALA A 40 4.04 11.35 -14.84
CA ALA A 40 2.88 11.39 -13.98
C ALA A 40 2.78 12.77 -13.31
N ILE A 41 1.55 13.19 -13.04
CA ILE A 41 1.25 14.39 -12.27
C ILE A 41 0.54 13.94 -11.00
N ILE A 42 1.02 14.43 -9.86
CA ILE A 42 0.58 14.00 -8.53
C ILE A 42 0.20 15.26 -7.74
N ALA A 43 -1.09 15.38 -7.40
CA ALA A 43 -1.56 16.39 -6.47
C ALA A 43 -0.92 16.17 -5.09
N GLN A 44 -0.36 17.21 -4.50
CA GLN A 44 0.14 17.16 -3.12
C GLN A 44 -0.93 17.62 -2.13
N ASP A 45 -1.70 18.64 -2.50
CA ASP A 45 -2.77 19.22 -1.66
C ASP A 45 -4.13 19.32 -2.36
N GLU A 46 -4.23 18.86 -3.62
CA GLU A 46 -5.42 18.95 -4.48
C GLU A 46 -5.88 20.38 -4.81
N ILE A 47 -5.06 21.40 -4.52
CA ILE A 47 -5.39 22.81 -4.72
C ILE A 47 -4.43 23.42 -5.75
N ASP A 48 -3.20 23.69 -5.35
CA ASP A 48 -2.21 24.43 -6.16
C ASP A 48 -0.80 23.83 -6.09
N THR A 49 -0.56 22.84 -5.23
CA THR A 49 0.74 22.17 -5.15
C THR A 49 0.73 20.82 -5.85
N TRP A 50 1.61 20.68 -6.84
CA TRP A 50 1.70 19.50 -7.70
C TRP A 50 3.15 19.03 -7.85
N THR A 51 3.34 17.71 -7.90
CA THR A 51 4.60 17.09 -8.33
C THR A 51 4.44 16.55 -9.74
N VAL A 52 5.37 16.91 -10.63
CA VAL A 52 5.42 16.35 -11.99
C VAL A 52 6.67 15.48 -12.12
N HIS A 53 6.44 14.19 -12.36
CA HIS A 53 7.49 13.26 -12.71
C HIS A 53 7.61 13.18 -14.23
N ARG A 54 8.77 13.52 -14.77
CA ARG A 54 9.12 13.27 -16.17
C ARG A 54 10.03 12.05 -16.26
N PHE A 55 9.65 11.06 -17.05
CA PHE A 55 10.52 9.93 -17.35
C PHE A 55 11.55 10.33 -18.41
N VAL A 56 12.81 10.03 -18.15
CA VAL A 56 13.93 10.33 -19.03
C VAL A 56 14.82 9.10 -19.21
N PRO A 57 15.51 8.95 -20.36
CA PRO A 57 16.45 7.87 -20.56
C PRO A 57 17.59 7.87 -19.53
N VAL A 58 18.18 6.69 -19.31
CA VAL A 58 19.39 6.58 -18.49
C VAL A 58 20.52 7.39 -19.13
N GLY A 59 21.17 8.24 -18.33
CA GLY A 59 22.25 9.11 -18.80
C GLY A 59 21.78 10.42 -19.44
N PHE A 60 20.47 10.71 -19.42
CA PHE A 60 19.96 12.02 -19.76
C PHE A 60 20.58 13.08 -18.83
N ASP A 61 21.18 14.11 -19.43
CA ASP A 61 21.68 15.29 -18.72
C ASP A 61 20.48 16.19 -18.39
N ASP A 62 20.04 16.13 -17.14
CA ASP A 62 18.88 16.88 -16.70
C ASP A 62 19.11 18.39 -16.71
N THR A 63 20.35 18.88 -16.74
CA THR A 63 20.63 20.32 -16.83
C THR A 63 20.20 20.94 -18.17
N GLN A 64 19.92 20.12 -19.18
CA GLN A 64 19.51 20.55 -20.52
C GLN A 64 18.02 20.89 -20.64
N ILE A 65 17.22 20.63 -19.61
CA ILE A 65 15.79 20.95 -19.59
C ILE A 65 15.46 21.77 -18.36
N THR A 66 14.74 22.87 -18.53
CA THR A 66 14.18 23.65 -17.42
C THR A 66 13.08 22.87 -16.69
N SER A 67 12.72 23.29 -15.48
CA SER A 67 11.68 22.60 -14.71
C SER A 67 10.31 22.80 -15.39
N GLU A 68 10.11 23.97 -15.95
CA GLU A 68 8.93 24.40 -16.71
C GLU A 68 8.78 23.56 -17.98
N GLU A 69 9.83 23.41 -18.78
CA GLU A 69 9.80 22.54 -19.97
C GLU A 69 9.49 21.09 -19.61
N ALA A 70 10.01 20.59 -18.49
CA ALA A 70 9.68 19.26 -18.02
C ALA A 70 8.17 19.14 -17.73
N VAL A 71 7.59 20.12 -17.02
CA VAL A 71 6.14 20.20 -16.74
C VAL A 71 5.32 20.27 -18.02
N TYR A 72 5.61 21.23 -18.90
CA TYR A 72 4.87 21.44 -20.14
C TYR A 72 4.94 20.22 -21.04
N SER A 73 6.10 19.56 -21.09
CA SER A 73 6.26 18.34 -21.89
C SER A 73 5.32 17.23 -21.41
N VAL A 74 5.21 17.01 -20.09
CA VAL A 74 4.31 16.00 -19.52
C VAL A 74 2.85 16.38 -19.76
N LEU A 75 2.45 17.62 -19.49
CA LEU A 75 1.08 18.11 -19.71
C LEU A 75 0.64 18.02 -21.18
N GLY A 76 1.57 18.23 -22.12
CA GLY A 76 1.30 18.12 -23.55
C GLY A 76 0.88 16.73 -24.02
N GLY A 77 1.11 15.69 -23.21
CA GLY A 77 0.79 14.31 -23.59
C GLY A 77 1.38 13.97 -24.95
N MET A 78 0.59 13.33 -25.81
CA MET A 78 1.03 12.89 -27.13
C MET A 78 1.19 14.04 -28.14
N GLY A 79 0.85 15.27 -27.76
CA GLY A 79 0.98 16.46 -28.59
C GLY A 79 2.10 17.39 -28.14
N GLU A 80 1.99 18.63 -28.60
CA GLU A 80 2.91 19.72 -28.25
C GLU A 80 2.87 20.04 -26.75
N PRO A 81 3.97 20.56 -26.18
CA PRO A 81 4.01 20.98 -24.78
C PRO A 81 2.83 21.92 -24.44
N TYR A 82 2.16 21.65 -23.33
CA TYR A 82 1.04 22.47 -22.87
C TYR A 82 1.53 23.48 -21.82
N VAL A 83 1.61 24.74 -22.23
CA VAL A 83 2.14 25.83 -21.40
C VAL A 83 1.09 26.31 -20.40
N ILE A 84 1.52 26.40 -19.15
CA ILE A 84 0.75 26.97 -18.04
C ILE A 84 1.59 28.02 -17.30
N GLU A 85 0.93 28.94 -16.61
CA GLU A 85 1.58 29.80 -15.63
C GLU A 85 1.99 28.95 -14.42
N ILE A 86 3.27 29.05 -14.05
CA ILE A 86 3.83 28.38 -12.87
C ILE A 86 4.30 29.48 -11.92
N ASP A 87 3.61 29.64 -10.80
CA ASP A 87 3.93 30.67 -9.82
C ASP A 87 5.32 30.46 -9.21
N GLN A 88 5.65 29.20 -8.88
CA GLN A 88 6.90 28.84 -8.24
C GLN A 88 7.30 27.38 -8.47
N ILE A 89 8.59 27.14 -8.74
CA ILE A 89 9.22 25.83 -8.63
C ILE A 89 9.70 25.63 -7.18
N LEU A 90 9.04 24.75 -6.43
CA LEU A 90 9.40 24.48 -5.03
C LEU A 90 10.69 23.66 -4.91
N VAL A 91 10.76 22.54 -5.63
CA VAL A 91 11.88 21.59 -5.59
C VAL A 91 12.05 20.95 -6.96
N ARG A 92 13.32 20.72 -7.34
CA ARG A 92 13.69 19.88 -8.47
C ARG A 92 14.63 18.78 -7.98
N SER A 93 14.33 17.54 -8.34
CA SER A 93 15.18 16.39 -8.02
C SER A 93 15.15 15.35 -9.11
N THR A 94 16.31 14.74 -9.37
CA THR A 94 16.44 13.59 -10.27
C THR A 94 16.74 12.36 -9.44
N TRP A 95 15.98 11.29 -9.68
CA TRP A 95 16.10 10.04 -8.95
C TRP A 95 16.05 8.85 -9.91
N ARG A 96 16.74 7.78 -9.55
CA ARG A 96 16.77 6.56 -10.35
C ARG A 96 15.93 5.48 -9.66
N PRO A 97 14.83 5.01 -10.26
CA PRO A 97 14.09 3.91 -9.69
C PRO A 97 14.94 2.64 -9.71
N SER A 98 14.85 1.86 -8.63
CA SER A 98 15.48 0.56 -8.51
C SER A 98 14.45 -0.46 -8.04
N ILE A 99 14.61 -1.70 -8.50
CA ILE A 99 13.76 -2.82 -8.12
C ILE A 99 14.68 -3.86 -7.47
N ALA A 100 14.60 -3.99 -6.15
CA ALA A 100 15.50 -4.86 -5.40
C ALA A 100 14.86 -5.37 -4.12
N VAL A 101 15.29 -6.55 -3.67
CA VAL A 101 15.03 -7.06 -2.32
C VAL A 101 16.33 -7.61 -1.77
N ALA A 102 16.68 -7.23 -0.54
CA ALA A 102 17.87 -7.72 0.14
C ALA A 102 17.84 -9.25 0.26
N LYS A 103 19.01 -9.87 0.14
CA LYS A 103 19.14 -11.34 0.26
C LYS A 103 18.86 -11.82 1.68
N SER A 104 19.19 -10.99 2.67
CA SER A 104 18.88 -11.21 4.09
C SER A 104 18.63 -9.86 4.74
N TYR A 105 17.75 -9.85 5.74
CA TYR A 105 17.32 -8.67 6.50
C TYR A 105 18.09 -8.55 7.82
N GLY A 106 18.87 -9.55 8.21
CA GLY A 106 19.62 -9.54 9.46
C GLY A 106 20.96 -10.26 9.37
N GLY A 107 21.95 -9.81 10.15
CA GLY A 107 23.23 -10.50 10.27
C GLY A 107 23.08 -11.86 10.99
N PRO A 108 24.10 -12.76 10.92
CA PRO A 108 24.01 -14.12 11.49
C PRO A 108 23.63 -14.20 12.98
N LYS A 109 23.91 -13.14 13.76
CA LYS A 109 23.59 -13.04 15.20
C LYS A 109 22.39 -12.14 15.50
N GLN A 110 21.66 -11.66 14.49
CA GLN A 110 20.52 -10.75 14.63
C GLN A 110 20.81 -9.48 15.46
N ARG A 111 22.04 -8.95 15.34
CA ARG A 111 22.49 -7.70 15.99
C ARG A 111 22.52 -6.49 15.06
N VAL A 112 22.45 -6.75 13.77
CA VAL A 112 22.32 -5.75 12.71
C VAL A 112 21.14 -6.20 11.88
N LEU A 113 20.16 -5.32 11.74
CA LEU A 113 18.88 -5.57 11.08
C LEU A 113 18.63 -4.41 10.10
N LEU A 114 18.09 -4.74 8.93
CA LEU A 114 17.72 -3.80 7.89
C LEU A 114 16.20 -3.59 7.94
N ALA A 115 15.73 -2.42 7.53
CA ALA A 115 14.31 -2.11 7.34
C ALA A 115 14.15 -1.00 6.29
N GLY A 116 12.96 -0.88 5.69
CA GLY A 116 12.64 0.14 4.69
C GLY A 116 13.44 -0.04 3.41
N ASP A 117 13.89 1.06 2.81
CA ASP A 117 14.57 1.05 1.52
C ASP A 117 15.90 0.25 1.50
N ALA A 118 16.47 -0.03 2.68
CA ALA A 118 17.62 -0.93 2.81
C ALA A 118 17.26 -2.41 2.58
N CYS A 119 15.99 -2.77 2.78
CA CYS A 119 15.45 -4.12 2.59
C CYS A 119 14.83 -4.32 1.21
N HIS A 120 14.21 -3.29 0.65
CA HIS A 120 13.51 -3.35 -0.62
C HIS A 120 13.54 -2.01 -1.35
N GLN A 121 13.58 -2.05 -2.67
CA GLN A 121 13.42 -0.87 -3.50
C GLN A 121 12.31 -1.17 -4.51
N THR A 122 11.36 -0.26 -4.63
CA THR A 122 10.23 -0.36 -5.55
C THR A 122 10.21 0.80 -6.54
N VAL A 123 9.55 0.60 -7.68
CA VAL A 123 9.05 1.72 -8.48
C VAL A 123 7.86 2.37 -7.75
N PRO A 124 7.51 3.64 -8.03
CA PRO A 124 6.51 4.33 -7.22
C PRO A 124 5.08 3.84 -7.51
N THR A 125 4.88 3.10 -8.61
CA THR A 125 3.62 2.46 -8.94
C THR A 125 3.16 1.56 -7.80
N CYS A 126 1.89 1.71 -7.40
CA CYS A 126 1.23 1.10 -6.24
C CYS A 126 1.51 1.75 -4.86
N GLY A 127 2.48 2.68 -4.75
CA GLY A 127 2.75 3.35 -3.48
C GLY A 127 3.22 2.43 -2.33
N HIS A 128 3.80 1.27 -2.65
CA HIS A 128 4.12 0.26 -1.63
C HIS A 128 5.37 0.57 -0.79
N GLY A 129 6.38 1.27 -1.32
CA GLY A 129 7.67 1.45 -0.66
C GLY A 129 7.58 1.97 0.79
N MET A 130 6.98 3.15 0.98
CA MET A 130 6.81 3.74 2.32
C MET A 130 5.97 2.84 3.24
N ASN A 131 4.84 2.32 2.74
CA ASN A 131 3.93 1.49 3.53
C ASN A 131 4.60 0.20 4.03
N MET A 132 5.38 -0.45 3.18
CA MET A 132 6.19 -1.60 3.58
C MET A 132 7.25 -1.24 4.61
N GLY A 133 7.95 -0.11 4.43
CA GLY A 133 8.96 0.36 5.37
C GLY A 133 8.37 0.65 6.76
N ILE A 134 7.20 1.27 6.84
CA ILE A 134 6.48 1.50 8.10
C ILE A 134 6.10 0.15 8.75
N ALA A 135 5.51 -0.76 7.97
CA ALA A 135 5.10 -2.07 8.49
C ALA A 135 6.30 -2.94 8.95
N GLU A 136 7.44 -2.82 8.29
CA GLU A 136 8.70 -3.44 8.72
C GLU A 136 9.24 -2.83 10.01
N ALA A 137 9.26 -1.50 10.13
CA ALA A 137 9.67 -0.83 11.35
C ALA A 137 8.76 -1.20 12.52
N PHE A 138 7.44 -1.30 12.27
CA PHE A 138 6.47 -1.73 13.27
C PHE A 138 6.71 -3.18 13.73
N ASP A 139 6.86 -4.12 12.78
CA ASP A 139 7.13 -5.53 13.10
C ASP A 139 8.47 -5.71 13.83
N LEU A 140 9.51 -4.99 13.39
CA LEU A 140 10.82 -5.08 14.03
C LEU A 140 10.83 -4.44 15.43
N GLY A 141 10.11 -3.32 15.61
CA GLY A 141 10.11 -2.54 16.84
C GLY A 141 9.67 -3.36 18.06
N TRP A 142 8.55 -4.07 17.96
CA TRP A 142 8.06 -4.89 19.07
C TRP A 142 8.94 -6.12 19.32
N LYS A 143 9.48 -6.75 18.26
CA LYS A 143 10.40 -7.90 18.36
C LYS A 143 11.72 -7.51 19.05
N LEU A 144 12.24 -6.32 18.76
CA LEU A 144 13.41 -5.76 19.42
C LEU A 144 13.12 -5.46 20.90
N ALA A 145 12.01 -4.77 21.19
CA ALA A 145 11.61 -4.46 22.57
C ALA A 145 11.46 -5.73 23.41
N ALA A 146 10.83 -6.76 22.85
CA ALA A 146 10.67 -8.07 23.47
C ALA A 146 12.01 -8.76 23.77
N THR A 147 12.92 -8.74 22.80
CA THR A 147 14.25 -9.35 22.92
C THR A 147 15.08 -8.65 24.00
N ILE A 148 15.09 -7.31 23.99
CA ILE A 148 15.81 -6.50 24.98
C ILE A 148 15.23 -6.70 26.39
N SER A 149 13.90 -6.80 26.50
CA SER A 149 13.20 -7.04 27.77
C SER A 149 13.33 -8.47 28.27
N GLY A 150 13.95 -9.37 27.50
CA GLY A 150 14.28 -10.74 27.91
C GLY A 150 13.14 -11.75 27.81
N TRP A 151 11.98 -11.37 27.27
CA TRP A 151 10.84 -12.29 27.05
C TRP A 151 10.71 -12.74 25.58
N GLY A 152 11.37 -12.05 24.65
CA GLY A 152 11.34 -12.36 23.21
C GLY A 152 12.33 -13.45 22.81
N GLY A 153 11.99 -14.72 23.07
CA GLY A 153 12.87 -15.89 22.91
C GLY A 153 13.65 -16.00 21.57
N SER A 154 14.56 -16.98 21.48
CA SER A 154 15.61 -17.06 20.45
C SER A 154 15.16 -17.02 18.98
N TYR A 155 13.91 -17.38 18.69
CA TYR A 155 13.36 -17.41 17.32
C TYR A 155 12.65 -16.11 16.92
N LEU A 156 12.46 -15.17 17.85
CA LEU A 156 11.63 -13.99 17.62
C LEU A 156 12.23 -13.04 16.58
N LEU A 157 13.52 -12.73 16.67
CA LEU A 157 14.15 -11.83 15.68
C LEU A 157 14.30 -12.50 14.32
N SER A 158 14.53 -13.82 14.26
CA SER A 158 14.57 -14.53 12.97
C SER A 158 13.21 -14.56 12.26
N SER A 159 12.10 -14.40 12.99
CA SER A 159 10.78 -14.36 12.35
C SER A 159 10.56 -13.08 11.54
N TYR A 160 11.26 -11.98 11.86
CA TYR A 160 11.19 -10.73 11.10
C TYR A 160 11.47 -10.92 9.62
N GLU A 161 12.59 -11.57 9.28
CA GLU A 161 12.93 -11.83 7.87
C GLU A 161 11.93 -12.80 7.23
N ALA A 162 11.58 -13.88 7.95
CA ALA A 162 10.66 -14.91 7.45
C ALA A 162 9.29 -14.33 7.07
N ASP A 163 8.79 -13.38 7.85
CA ASP A 163 7.50 -12.74 7.63
C ASP A 163 7.59 -11.61 6.59
N ARG A 164 8.54 -10.67 6.77
CA ARG A 164 8.56 -9.42 5.98
C ARG A 164 9.15 -9.58 4.59
N ARG A 165 10.17 -10.42 4.42
CA ARG A 165 10.88 -10.53 3.13
C ARG A 165 9.99 -11.10 2.03
N ARG A 166 9.13 -12.07 2.35
CA ARG A 166 8.17 -12.64 1.38
C ARG A 166 7.18 -11.58 0.88
N ILE A 167 6.74 -10.69 1.76
CA ILE A 167 5.80 -9.60 1.43
C ILE A 167 6.49 -8.54 0.57
N ALA A 168 7.74 -8.21 0.90
CA ALA A 168 8.54 -7.32 0.07
C ALA A 168 8.74 -7.87 -1.35
N GLN A 169 9.04 -9.16 -1.49
CA GLN A 169 9.14 -9.82 -2.80
C GLN A 169 7.84 -9.73 -3.60
N MET A 170 6.71 -10.04 -2.98
CA MET A 170 5.39 -9.94 -3.62
C MET A 170 5.11 -8.50 -4.08
N SER A 171 5.29 -7.53 -3.19
CA SER A 171 4.98 -6.12 -3.46
C SER A 171 5.88 -5.52 -4.52
N VAL A 172 7.17 -5.88 -4.52
CA VAL A 172 8.14 -5.50 -5.55
C VAL A 172 7.72 -6.05 -6.92
N GLN A 173 7.35 -7.34 -7.00
CA GLN A 173 6.87 -7.94 -8.25
C GLN A 173 5.58 -7.28 -8.73
N TRP A 174 4.68 -6.92 -7.81
CA TRP A 174 3.43 -6.21 -8.13
C TRP A 174 3.71 -4.84 -8.73
N SER A 175 4.55 -4.05 -8.06
CA SER A 175 4.96 -2.72 -8.51
C SER A 175 5.64 -2.77 -9.89
N GLN A 176 6.53 -3.74 -10.11
CA GLN A 176 7.18 -3.97 -11.40
C GLN A 176 6.17 -4.28 -12.51
N ARG A 177 5.22 -5.20 -12.26
CA ARG A 177 4.20 -5.58 -13.23
C ARG A 177 3.36 -4.38 -13.66
N HIS A 178 2.89 -3.59 -12.71
CA HIS A 178 2.03 -2.45 -13.02
C HIS A 178 2.77 -1.33 -13.70
N MET A 179 4.03 -1.07 -13.33
CA MET A 179 4.88 -0.15 -14.09
C MET A 179 5.07 -0.63 -15.54
N GLY A 180 5.29 -1.92 -15.76
CA GLY A 180 5.38 -2.51 -17.10
C GLY A 180 4.12 -2.30 -17.93
N ASN A 181 2.94 -2.53 -17.34
CA ASN A 181 1.65 -2.26 -17.99
C ASN A 181 1.51 -0.77 -18.38
N LEU A 182 1.88 0.12 -17.46
CA LEU A 182 1.81 1.57 -17.68
C LEU A 182 2.71 1.97 -18.86
N MET A 183 3.99 1.62 -18.80
CA MET A 183 4.97 1.96 -19.84
C MET A 183 4.65 1.27 -21.18
N GLY A 184 4.11 0.06 -21.15
CA GLY A 184 3.76 -0.70 -22.35
C GLY A 184 2.43 -0.29 -23.00
N LEU A 185 1.61 0.53 -22.35
CA LEU A 185 0.24 0.83 -22.76
C LEU A 185 0.15 1.40 -24.19
N SER A 186 0.91 2.46 -24.49
CA SER A 186 0.85 3.11 -25.81
C SER A 186 1.22 2.13 -26.93
N ALA A 187 2.36 1.46 -26.78
CA ALA A 187 2.81 0.43 -27.73
C ALA A 187 1.81 -0.72 -27.88
N THR A 188 1.25 -1.22 -26.78
CA THR A 188 0.29 -2.34 -26.79
C THR A 188 -0.98 -2.00 -27.56
N LEU A 189 -1.49 -0.78 -27.37
CA LEU A 189 -2.78 -0.41 -27.94
C LEU A 189 -2.69 0.25 -29.30
N GLN A 190 -1.50 0.56 -29.81
CA GLN A 190 -1.44 1.22 -31.11
C GLN A 190 -1.71 2.73 -30.97
N LEU A 191 -1.57 3.33 -29.77
CA LEU A 191 -2.20 4.63 -29.48
C LEU A 191 -1.73 5.71 -30.45
N ASP A 192 -2.69 6.47 -30.96
CA ASP A 192 -2.49 7.56 -31.91
C ASP A 192 -3.34 8.76 -31.50
N ALA A 193 -2.70 9.92 -31.34
CA ALA A 193 -3.35 11.12 -30.82
C ALA A 193 -4.43 11.66 -31.77
N ASP A 194 -4.17 11.63 -33.08
CA ASP A 194 -5.09 12.14 -34.08
C ASP A 194 -6.34 11.25 -34.14
N ILE A 195 -6.15 9.93 -34.09
CA ILE A 195 -7.25 8.97 -34.01
C ILE A 195 -8.04 9.16 -32.71
N ILE A 196 -7.36 9.22 -31.56
CA ILE A 196 -7.99 9.39 -30.24
C ILE A 196 -8.82 10.67 -30.17
N ASN A 197 -8.35 11.77 -30.76
CA ASN A 197 -9.04 13.05 -30.74
C ASN A 197 -10.10 13.19 -31.83
N SER A 198 -10.12 12.30 -32.84
CA SER A 198 -11.11 12.35 -33.90
C SER A 198 -12.51 11.94 -33.41
N ASP A 199 -13.54 12.59 -33.95
CA ASP A 199 -14.95 12.16 -33.80
C ASP A 199 -15.32 11.16 -34.91
N THR A 200 -14.54 10.09 -35.00
CA THR A 200 -14.77 8.99 -35.94
C THR A 200 -15.07 7.69 -35.17
N ASN A 201 -15.57 6.67 -35.88
CA ASN A 201 -15.73 5.33 -35.30
C ASN A 201 -14.38 4.75 -34.86
N ALA A 202 -13.29 5.03 -35.60
CA ALA A 202 -11.94 4.61 -35.23
C ALA A 202 -11.48 5.29 -33.93
N GLY A 203 -11.78 6.58 -33.76
CA GLY A 203 -11.51 7.30 -32.51
C GLY A 203 -12.29 6.74 -31.32
N LYS A 204 -13.59 6.44 -31.52
CA LYS A 204 -14.41 5.79 -30.49
C LYS A 204 -13.86 4.41 -30.10
N ASP A 205 -13.49 3.58 -31.07
CA ASP A 205 -12.91 2.26 -30.83
C ASP A 205 -11.58 2.33 -30.06
N MET A 206 -10.69 3.23 -30.46
CA MET A 206 -9.40 3.44 -29.78
C MET A 206 -9.59 3.87 -28.33
N ARG A 207 -10.51 4.81 -28.06
CA ARG A 207 -10.84 5.24 -26.70
C ARG A 207 -11.44 4.11 -25.85
N ASN A 208 -12.29 3.25 -26.44
CA ASN A 208 -12.84 2.09 -25.74
C ASN A 208 -11.76 1.06 -25.41
N ARG A 209 -10.89 0.72 -26.35
CA ARG A 209 -9.74 -0.18 -26.10
C ARG A 209 -8.81 0.36 -25.01
N TRP A 210 -8.55 1.67 -25.02
CA TRP A 210 -7.77 2.33 -23.98
C TRP A 210 -8.47 2.24 -22.62
N HIS A 211 -9.77 2.51 -22.56
CA HIS A 211 -10.57 2.34 -21.36
C HIS A 211 -10.49 0.91 -20.82
N ASP A 212 -10.75 -0.09 -21.66
CA ASP A 212 -10.75 -1.51 -21.27
C ASP A 212 -9.39 -1.97 -20.76
N TYR A 213 -8.30 -1.54 -21.42
CA TYR A 213 -6.95 -1.82 -20.96
C TYR A 213 -6.70 -1.25 -19.56
N CYS A 214 -7.12 0.00 -19.32
CA CYS A 214 -6.97 0.63 -18.02
C CYS A 214 -7.78 -0.08 -16.94
N GLN A 215 -9.02 -0.50 -17.24
CA GLN A 215 -9.84 -1.28 -16.30
C GLN A 215 -9.23 -2.65 -15.99
N LEU A 216 -8.66 -3.32 -16.99
CA LEU A 216 -8.00 -4.62 -16.80
C LEU A 216 -6.73 -4.50 -15.94
N ASN A 217 -6.01 -3.38 -16.03
CA ASN A 217 -4.71 -3.15 -15.41
C ASN A 217 -4.74 -2.11 -14.27
N ASP A 218 -5.88 -1.94 -13.61
CA ASP A 218 -6.10 -1.00 -12.49
C ASP A 218 -5.60 -1.52 -11.13
N GLY A 219 -4.94 -2.69 -11.09
CA GLY A 219 -4.46 -3.30 -9.85
C GLY A 219 -3.41 -2.48 -9.10
N HIS A 220 -2.83 -1.45 -9.72
CA HIS A 220 -1.99 -0.50 -9.01
C HIS A 220 -2.75 0.37 -7.98
N ASN A 221 -4.08 0.51 -8.12
CA ASN A 221 -4.95 1.26 -7.22
C ASN A 221 -6.07 0.43 -6.59
N LYS A 222 -6.26 -0.82 -7.02
CA LYS A 222 -7.39 -1.68 -6.60
C LYS A 222 -6.96 -3.05 -6.07
N SER A 223 -5.73 -3.16 -5.59
CA SER A 223 -5.19 -4.41 -5.03
C SER A 223 -5.14 -4.39 -3.50
N ILE A 224 -6.28 -4.13 -2.86
CA ILE A 224 -6.37 -4.07 -1.39
C ILE A 224 -5.93 -5.37 -0.69
N GLY A 225 -6.02 -6.52 -1.37
CA GLY A 225 -5.53 -7.78 -0.82
C GLY A 225 -4.00 -7.84 -0.74
N VAL A 226 -3.28 -7.19 -1.66
CA VAL A 226 -1.82 -7.03 -1.58
C VAL A 226 -1.45 -6.13 -0.39
N GLU A 227 -2.25 -5.09 -0.14
CA GLU A 227 -2.02 -4.12 0.93
C GLU A 227 -2.32 -4.68 2.33
N MET A 228 -3.42 -5.43 2.47
CA MET A 228 -3.97 -5.81 3.78
C MET A 228 -4.11 -7.31 4.01
N GLY A 229 -4.11 -8.11 2.94
CA GLY A 229 -4.43 -9.55 2.97
C GLY A 229 -3.24 -10.49 2.99
N TYR A 230 -2.01 -9.99 3.08
CA TYR A 230 -0.84 -10.86 3.25
C TYR A 230 -0.86 -11.55 4.62
N ARG A 231 -0.21 -12.71 4.70
CA ARG A 231 -0.17 -13.53 5.91
C ARG A 231 1.27 -13.88 6.29
N TYR A 232 1.57 -13.78 7.57
CA TYR A 232 2.82 -14.22 8.17
C TYR A 232 2.85 -15.74 8.33
N GLN A 233 4.01 -16.36 8.10
CA GLN A 233 4.18 -17.82 8.08
C GLN A 233 5.39 -18.28 8.89
N SER A 234 5.99 -17.38 9.67
CA SER A 234 7.11 -17.72 10.54
C SER A 234 6.71 -18.67 11.67
N SER A 235 7.72 -19.20 12.36
CA SER A 235 7.55 -20.14 13.48
C SER A 235 6.81 -19.58 14.68
N ILE A 236 6.55 -18.26 14.73
CA ILE A 236 5.77 -17.64 15.83
C ILE A 236 4.28 -17.56 15.52
N CYS A 237 3.86 -17.86 14.29
CA CYS A 237 2.45 -18.03 13.91
C CYS A 237 2.03 -19.47 14.22
N VAL A 238 1.65 -19.74 15.48
CA VAL A 238 1.34 -21.09 15.96
C VAL A 238 -0.11 -21.45 15.64
N LEU A 239 -0.31 -22.56 14.93
CA LEU A 239 -1.61 -23.18 14.72
C LEU A 239 -1.91 -24.15 15.86
N SER A 240 -3.09 -24.04 16.48
CA SER A 240 -3.48 -24.97 17.54
C SER A 240 -3.86 -26.34 16.97
N GLU A 241 -3.88 -27.38 17.80
CA GLU A 241 -4.39 -28.69 17.36
C GLU A 241 -5.86 -28.66 17.00
N LEU A 242 -6.63 -27.73 17.59
CA LEU A 242 -8.06 -27.54 17.29
C LEU A 242 -8.27 -26.95 15.89
N ASP A 243 -7.28 -26.21 15.39
CA ASP A 243 -7.32 -25.57 14.07
C ASP A 243 -6.62 -26.41 12.99
N ARG A 244 -6.24 -27.66 13.29
CA ARG A 244 -5.45 -28.50 12.38
C ARG A 244 -6.18 -28.77 11.06
N ASP A 245 -7.49 -28.89 11.12
CA ASP A 245 -8.34 -29.12 9.95
C ASP A 245 -8.82 -27.82 9.29
N CYS A 246 -8.49 -26.66 9.87
CA CYS A 246 -8.79 -25.36 9.28
C CYS A 246 -7.78 -25.05 8.17
N SER A 247 -8.31 -24.63 7.01
CA SER A 247 -7.48 -24.13 5.92
C SER A 247 -7.22 -22.64 6.06
N ALA A 248 -6.04 -22.22 5.63
CA ALA A 248 -5.72 -20.81 5.51
C ALA A 248 -6.65 -20.14 4.48
N PRO A 249 -7.00 -18.84 4.66
CA PRO A 249 -7.71 -18.11 3.62
C PRO A 249 -6.87 -18.05 2.34
N GLU A 250 -7.53 -18.25 1.20
CA GLU A 250 -6.89 -18.09 -0.11
C GLU A 250 -6.54 -16.61 -0.33
N PHE A 251 -5.35 -16.35 -0.87
CA PHE A 251 -4.91 -14.99 -1.16
C PHE A 251 -5.57 -14.49 -2.45
N ASP A 252 -6.35 -13.41 -2.34
CA ASP A 252 -6.89 -12.67 -3.49
C ASP A 252 -6.28 -11.26 -3.50
N ALA A 253 -5.55 -10.91 -4.55
CA ALA A 253 -4.92 -9.60 -4.64
C ALA A 253 -5.93 -8.44 -4.68
N ARG A 254 -7.15 -8.64 -5.16
CA ARG A 254 -8.20 -7.62 -5.28
C ARG A 254 -9.12 -7.53 -4.06
N ARG A 255 -9.09 -8.52 -3.17
CA ARG A 255 -10.01 -8.61 -2.05
C ARG A 255 -9.25 -8.90 -0.76
N TYR A 256 -9.46 -8.05 0.24
CA TYR A 256 -9.09 -8.38 1.60
C TYR A 256 -10.16 -9.33 2.17
N ILE A 257 -9.73 -10.51 2.62
CA ILE A 257 -10.57 -11.48 3.30
C ILE A 257 -10.16 -11.45 4.78
N PRO A 258 -10.98 -10.84 5.68
CA PRO A 258 -10.70 -10.85 7.11
C PRO A 258 -10.66 -12.29 7.63
N SER A 259 -9.69 -12.58 8.48
CA SER A 259 -9.54 -13.90 9.08
C SER A 259 -8.74 -13.82 10.37
N THR A 260 -9.13 -14.63 11.36
CA THR A 260 -8.41 -14.86 12.62
C THR A 260 -7.37 -15.99 12.51
N TYR A 261 -7.20 -16.60 11.32
CA TYR A 261 -6.20 -17.64 11.10
C TYR A 261 -4.79 -17.13 11.47
N PRO A 262 -3.97 -17.91 12.18
CA PRO A 262 -2.65 -17.47 12.63
C PRO A 262 -1.79 -16.86 11.52
N GLY A 263 -1.23 -15.68 11.82
CA GLY A 263 -0.42 -14.87 10.90
C GLY A 263 -1.19 -13.88 10.05
N CYS A 264 -2.53 -13.92 10.05
CA CYS A 264 -3.36 -12.88 9.44
C CYS A 264 -3.39 -11.63 10.33
N ARG A 265 -3.59 -10.46 9.72
CA ARG A 265 -3.96 -9.26 10.45
C ARG A 265 -5.32 -9.49 11.12
N ALA A 266 -5.40 -9.25 12.43
CA ALA A 266 -6.66 -9.33 13.16
C ALA A 266 -7.76 -8.50 12.45
N PRO A 267 -8.97 -9.03 12.25
CA PRO A 267 -10.05 -8.32 11.57
C PRO A 267 -10.46 -7.02 12.26
N HIS A 268 -10.82 -6.02 11.47
CA HIS A 268 -11.46 -4.81 11.98
C HIS A 268 -12.97 -5.00 12.08
N VAL A 269 -13.55 -4.58 13.21
CA VAL A 269 -14.98 -4.43 13.42
C VAL A 269 -15.24 -3.31 14.42
N PHE A 270 -16.36 -2.63 14.28
CA PHE A 270 -16.86 -1.72 15.32
C PHE A 270 -17.64 -2.52 16.37
N LEU A 271 -17.36 -2.28 17.65
CA LEU A 271 -18.10 -2.87 18.77
C LEU A 271 -19.47 -2.20 18.93
N LYS A 272 -20.35 -2.75 19.76
CA LYS A 272 -21.69 -2.16 20.03
C LYS A 272 -21.61 -0.73 20.58
N SER A 273 -20.51 -0.39 21.24
CA SER A 273 -20.19 0.96 21.72
C SER A 273 -19.93 1.98 20.60
N GLY A 274 -19.72 1.52 19.35
CA GLY A 274 -19.27 2.36 18.24
C GLY A 274 -17.76 2.55 18.18
N THR A 275 -16.98 1.91 19.06
CA THR A 275 -15.50 1.98 19.03
C THR A 275 -14.89 0.86 18.19
N PRO A 276 -13.80 1.10 17.44
CA PRO A 276 -13.00 0.05 16.79
C PRO A 276 -12.53 -1.03 17.79
N ILE A 277 -12.55 -2.30 17.37
CA ILE A 277 -11.99 -3.41 18.17
C ILE A 277 -10.49 -3.22 18.46
N PHE A 278 -9.74 -2.63 17.53
CA PHE A 278 -8.30 -2.38 17.69
C PHE A 278 -7.99 -1.43 18.86
N ASP A 279 -8.91 -0.54 19.20
CA ASP A 279 -8.74 0.40 20.32
C ASP A 279 -8.84 -0.31 21.68
N GLN A 280 -9.33 -1.55 21.70
CA GLN A 280 -9.35 -2.37 22.90
C GLN A 280 -8.04 -3.13 23.12
N TYR A 281 -7.19 -3.26 22.09
CA TYR A 281 -5.97 -4.03 22.20
C TYR A 281 -4.93 -3.29 23.05
N ALA A 282 -4.29 -4.05 23.92
CA ALA A 282 -3.14 -3.59 24.67
C ALA A 282 -1.95 -3.31 23.75
N ARG A 283 -0.96 -2.61 24.30
CA ARG A 283 0.25 -2.24 23.58
C ARG A 283 1.09 -3.45 23.15
N GLU A 284 1.17 -4.48 24.00
CA GLU A 284 1.87 -5.73 23.72
C GLU A 284 0.89 -6.85 23.28
N PHE A 285 0.82 -7.98 23.99
CA PHE A 285 -0.13 -9.04 23.63
C PHE A 285 -1.49 -8.81 24.26
N THR A 286 -2.52 -9.08 23.47
CA THR A 286 -3.92 -9.11 23.90
C THR A 286 -4.48 -10.50 23.65
N LEU A 287 -5.09 -11.09 24.68
CA LEU A 287 -5.98 -12.25 24.53
C LEU A 287 -7.42 -11.74 24.49
N VAL A 288 -8.10 -11.95 23.37
CA VAL A 288 -9.52 -11.58 23.20
C VAL A 288 -10.40 -12.77 23.55
N GLU A 289 -11.36 -12.58 24.45
CA GLU A 289 -12.35 -13.58 24.85
C GLU A 289 -13.76 -13.07 24.54
N PHE A 290 -14.55 -13.86 23.80
CA PHE A 290 -15.95 -13.56 23.51
C PHE A 290 -16.95 -14.36 24.39
N GLN A 291 -16.47 -15.33 25.18
CA GLN A 291 -17.35 -16.27 25.88
C GLN A 291 -18.16 -15.64 27.03
N ASP A 292 -19.45 -15.97 27.05
CA ASP A 292 -20.41 -15.62 28.10
C ASP A 292 -20.72 -16.79 29.07
N THR A 293 -20.05 -17.94 28.94
CA THR A 293 -20.47 -19.19 29.62
C THR A 293 -19.81 -19.44 30.99
N ALA A 294 -20.51 -20.19 31.84
CA ALA A 294 -20.08 -20.63 33.18
C ALA A 294 -18.94 -21.67 33.20
N THR A 295 -18.40 -22.05 32.04
CA THR A 295 -17.26 -22.96 31.90
C THR A 295 -15.97 -22.26 32.36
N PRO A 296 -15.06 -22.91 33.11
CA PRO A 296 -13.80 -22.29 33.48
C PRO A 296 -13.02 -21.92 32.22
N SER A 297 -12.81 -20.62 31.98
CA SER A 297 -12.10 -20.20 30.78
C SER A 297 -10.61 -20.52 30.91
N ALA A 298 -10.01 -20.93 29.79
CA ALA A 298 -8.57 -21.20 29.72
C ALA A 298 -7.73 -19.91 29.91
N VAL A 299 -8.37 -18.73 29.96
CA VAL A 299 -7.74 -17.43 30.18
C VAL A 299 -6.81 -17.45 31.38
N GLY A 300 -7.24 -18.04 32.51
CA GLY A 300 -6.41 -18.12 33.71
C GLY A 300 -5.11 -18.90 33.50
N LEU A 301 -5.13 -19.94 32.65
CA LEU A 301 -3.92 -20.70 32.28
C LEU A 301 -3.01 -19.89 31.38
N PHE A 302 -3.56 -19.12 30.43
CA PHE A 302 -2.78 -18.20 29.59
C PHE A 302 -2.12 -17.10 30.41
N GLN A 303 -2.87 -16.43 31.29
CA GLN A 303 -2.34 -15.40 32.18
C GLN A 303 -1.25 -15.95 33.11
N LEU A 304 -1.47 -17.12 33.73
CA LEU A 304 -0.47 -17.76 34.57
C LEU A 304 0.80 -18.12 33.78
N THR A 305 0.65 -18.62 32.56
CA THR A 305 1.78 -18.97 31.69
C THR A 305 2.54 -17.73 31.25
N ALA A 306 1.84 -16.69 30.82
CA ALA A 306 2.43 -15.41 30.43
C ALA A 306 3.20 -14.79 31.60
N HIS A 307 2.61 -14.77 32.80
CA HIS A 307 3.27 -14.31 34.02
C HIS A 307 4.56 -15.09 34.32
N ARG A 308 4.50 -16.44 34.28
CA ARG A 308 5.69 -17.30 34.49
C ARG A 308 6.79 -17.07 33.45
N ARG A 309 6.40 -16.72 32.21
CA ARG A 309 7.32 -16.43 31.10
C ARG A 309 7.70 -14.95 31.01
N ARG A 310 7.15 -14.09 31.87
CA ARG A 310 7.31 -12.63 31.85
C ARG A 310 6.91 -12.00 30.51
N VAL A 311 5.96 -12.62 29.82
CA VAL A 311 5.36 -12.06 28.60
C VAL A 311 4.23 -11.13 29.03
N PRO A 312 4.25 -9.85 28.63
CA PRO A 312 3.13 -8.94 28.88
C PRO A 312 1.90 -9.45 28.12
N LEU A 313 0.82 -9.71 28.84
CA LEU A 313 -0.44 -10.22 28.28
C LEU A 313 -1.61 -9.59 29.01
N ASP A 314 -2.40 -8.82 28.29
CA ASP A 314 -3.68 -8.31 28.76
C ASP A 314 -4.82 -9.15 28.19
N VAL A 315 -5.94 -9.17 28.92
CA VAL A 315 -7.15 -9.89 28.52
C VAL A 315 -8.25 -8.88 28.26
N VAL A 316 -8.86 -8.97 27.08
CA VAL A 316 -10.00 -8.16 26.68
C VAL A 316 -11.20 -9.08 26.55
N SER A 317 -12.18 -8.87 27.42
CA SER A 317 -13.44 -9.61 27.41
C SER A 317 -14.49 -8.83 26.62
N LEU A 318 -14.85 -9.34 25.44
CA LEU A 318 -15.85 -8.77 24.52
C LEU A 318 -17.18 -9.57 24.60
N ARG A 319 -17.69 -9.75 25.81
CA ARG A 319 -18.95 -10.47 26.05
C ARG A 319 -20.13 -9.76 25.42
N GLY A 320 -21.00 -10.54 24.77
CA GLY A 320 -22.14 -10.03 24.04
C GLY A 320 -21.80 -9.28 22.75
N GLU A 321 -20.54 -9.23 22.30
CA GLU A 321 -20.16 -8.71 20.99
C GLU A 321 -20.28 -9.80 19.91
N ASP A 322 -21.48 -10.42 19.80
CA ASP A 322 -21.71 -11.60 18.95
C ASP A 322 -21.36 -11.35 17.47
N HIS A 323 -21.59 -10.13 16.98
CA HIS A 323 -21.26 -9.76 15.60
C HIS A 323 -19.75 -9.68 15.36
N ALA A 324 -18.95 -9.35 16.38
CA ALA A 324 -17.49 -9.37 16.29
C ALA A 324 -16.95 -10.80 16.39
N HIS A 325 -17.61 -11.66 17.17
CA HIS A 325 -17.26 -13.08 17.29
C HIS A 325 -17.52 -13.89 16.01
N GLN A 326 -18.45 -13.46 15.15
CA GLN A 326 -18.79 -14.13 13.89
C GLN A 326 -17.81 -13.87 12.74
N ILE A 327 -16.81 -13.01 12.94
CA ILE A 327 -15.80 -12.61 11.94
C ILE A 327 -14.56 -13.51 12.05
#